data_AF-A0A935EJ05-F1
#
_entry.id   AF-A0A935EJ05-F1
#
_cell.length_a   1.000
_cell.length_b   1.000
_cell.length_c   1.000
_cell.angle_alpha   90.00
_cell.angle_beta   90.00
_cell.angle_gamma   90.00
#
_symmetry.space_group_name_H-M   'P 1'
#
loop_
_entity.id
_entity.type
_entity.pdbx_description
1 polymer ?
#
loop_
_entity_poly.entity_id
_entity_poly.type
_entity_poly.pdbx_seq_one_letter_code
_entity_poly.pdbx_strand_id
1 'polypeptide(L)'
;MFASSDATLVGNVTLGDGNVTATSLALNTGAVLAVSGNTLTLNGVSLSGAGTLSGAGLVRMQATSTISASGTYNAPFEINSGTTTGSGTLGGPLTILSGATLNTSNQSFILDGDLTINAGGTATKTSNTFSAGGANIVNNGTITGGAFNFTRSGIQNLSGSGTLTAAITILAGSITTLTSDVTFGNGIAATSLALNTGGILLPSGATR
;
A
#
# COMPACT_ATOMS: atom_id res chain seq x y z
N MET A 1 -23.96 7.71 -8.24
CA MET A 1 -23.17 8.94 -8.02
C MET A 1 -23.59 9.50 -6.65
N PHE A 2 -22.67 9.56 -5.68
CA PHE A 2 -22.96 10.18 -4.38
C PHE A 2 -22.65 11.67 -4.45
N ALA A 3 -23.67 12.52 -4.33
CA ALA A 3 -23.55 13.98 -4.38
C ALA A 3 -23.97 14.59 -3.02
N SER A 4 -23.06 14.52 -2.05
CA SER A 4 -23.13 15.28 -0.79
C SER A 4 -21.70 15.62 -0.36
N SER A 5 -21.51 16.65 0.47
CA SER A 5 -20.19 17.03 0.97
C SER A 5 -19.50 15.85 1.65
N ASP A 6 -20.24 15.07 2.43
CA ASP A 6 -19.81 13.80 3.01
C ASP A 6 -20.82 12.70 2.63
N ALA A 7 -20.32 11.57 2.13
CA ALA A 7 -21.14 10.40 1.85
C ALA A 7 -20.95 9.36 2.96
N THR A 8 -21.97 9.14 3.77
CA THR A 8 -21.97 8.09 4.80
C THR A 8 -22.77 6.90 4.31
N LEU A 9 -22.13 5.74 4.24
CA LEU A 9 -22.81 4.50 3.90
C LEU A 9 -23.37 3.86 5.18
N VAL A 10 -24.68 3.68 5.23
CA VAL A 10 -25.37 2.92 6.28
C VAL A 10 -26.08 1.75 5.59
N GLY A 11 -25.53 0.55 5.75
CA GLY A 11 -26.02 -0.68 5.08
C GLY A 11 -25.15 -1.14 3.92
N ASN A 12 -25.68 -2.06 3.12
CA ASN A 12 -24.95 -2.70 2.01
C ASN A 12 -25.16 -1.92 0.71
N VAL A 13 -24.08 -1.51 0.06
CA VAL A 13 -24.12 -0.90 -1.28
C VAL A 13 -23.17 -1.62 -2.21
N THR A 14 -23.65 -1.93 -3.41
CA THR A 14 -22.84 -2.39 -4.54
C THR A 14 -22.76 -1.25 -5.54
N LEU A 15 -21.54 -0.87 -5.95
CA LEU A 15 -21.34 0.15 -6.96
C LEU A 15 -20.99 -0.48 -8.31
N GLY A 16 -21.57 0.09 -9.37
CA GLY A 16 -21.04 -0.02 -10.73
C GLY A 16 -19.79 0.86 -10.93
N ASP A 17 -19.30 0.97 -12.16
CA ASP A 17 -18.28 1.98 -12.49
C ASP A 17 -18.78 3.40 -12.15
N GLY A 18 -17.90 4.22 -11.54
CA GLY A 18 -18.26 5.60 -11.26
C GLY A 18 -17.25 6.37 -10.40
N ASN A 19 -17.40 7.69 -10.44
CA ASN A 19 -16.68 8.63 -9.58
C ASN A 19 -17.53 8.97 -8.35
N VAL A 20 -16.88 9.07 -7.19
CA VAL A 20 -17.47 9.71 -6.00
C VAL A 20 -17.15 11.21 -6.07
N THR A 21 -18.19 12.04 -5.94
CA THR A 21 -18.09 13.51 -5.96
C THR A 21 -18.26 14.13 -4.57
N ALA A 22 -17.86 13.40 -3.52
CA ALA A 22 -17.87 13.83 -2.12
C ALA A 22 -16.45 14.18 -1.66
N THR A 23 -16.28 14.95 -0.59
CA THR A 23 -14.95 15.19 0.02
C THR A 23 -14.55 14.02 0.91
N SER A 24 -15.52 13.28 1.46
CA SER A 24 -15.29 12.07 2.21
C SER A 24 -16.31 10.95 1.90
N LEU A 25 -15.85 9.71 2.06
CA LEU A 25 -16.66 8.49 2.04
C LEU A 25 -16.40 7.72 3.33
N ALA A 26 -17.42 7.65 4.20
CA ALA A 26 -17.34 6.96 5.48
C ALA A 26 -18.13 5.64 5.45
N LEU A 27 -17.45 4.54 5.79
CA LEU A 27 -18.05 3.22 5.97
C LEU A 27 -18.28 2.99 7.48
N ASN A 28 -19.52 3.15 7.93
CA ASN A 28 -19.86 2.91 9.33
C ASN A 28 -19.73 1.44 9.71
N THR A 29 -19.60 1.16 11.01
CA THR A 29 -19.62 -0.21 11.53
C THR A 29 -20.84 -0.97 11.01
N GLY A 30 -20.62 -2.15 10.44
CA GLY A 30 -21.66 -2.98 9.84
C GLY A 30 -22.07 -2.59 8.41
N ALA A 31 -21.62 -1.46 7.87
CA ALA A 31 -21.80 -1.14 6.46
C ALA A 31 -20.87 -2.00 5.60
N VAL A 32 -21.37 -2.43 4.43
CA VAL A 32 -20.58 -3.17 3.44
C VAL A 32 -20.64 -2.43 2.11
N LEU A 33 -19.48 -2.02 1.62
CA LEU A 33 -19.30 -1.54 0.26
C LEU A 33 -18.60 -2.63 -0.55
N ALA A 34 -19.30 -3.19 -1.54
CA ALA A 34 -18.75 -4.19 -2.45
C ALA A 34 -18.46 -3.56 -3.83
N VAL A 35 -17.18 -3.50 -4.21
CA VAL A 35 -16.74 -3.10 -5.55
C VAL A 35 -16.52 -4.38 -6.35
N SER A 36 -17.47 -4.75 -7.19
CA SER A 36 -17.46 -6.05 -7.89
C SER A 36 -17.19 -5.87 -9.38
N GLY A 37 -15.95 -6.15 -9.82
CA GLY A 37 -15.57 -6.13 -11.24
C GLY A 37 -15.47 -4.73 -11.89
N ASN A 38 -15.72 -3.67 -11.12
CA ASN A 38 -15.74 -2.27 -11.56
C ASN A 38 -14.58 -1.49 -10.91
N THR A 39 -14.35 -0.25 -11.37
CA THR A 39 -13.46 0.68 -10.65
C THR A 39 -14.26 1.78 -9.93
N LEU A 40 -14.11 1.84 -8.61
CA LEU A 40 -14.53 2.97 -7.79
C LEU A 40 -13.42 4.02 -7.75
N THR A 41 -13.66 5.20 -8.32
CA THR A 41 -12.66 6.28 -8.30
C THR A 41 -12.96 7.32 -7.21
N LEU A 42 -11.95 7.56 -6.38
CA LEU A 42 -11.90 8.52 -5.29
C LEU A 42 -10.88 9.62 -5.65
N ASN A 43 -11.36 10.71 -6.25
CA ASN A 43 -10.54 11.85 -6.66
C ASN A 43 -10.61 12.97 -5.61
N GLY A 44 -9.54 13.11 -4.82
CA GLY A 44 -9.50 14.07 -3.73
C GLY A 44 -10.41 13.72 -2.56
N VAL A 45 -10.78 12.43 -2.42
CA VAL A 45 -11.77 11.96 -1.44
C VAL A 45 -11.07 11.21 -0.32
N SER A 46 -11.47 11.50 0.92
CA SER A 46 -11.02 10.75 2.09
C SER A 46 -11.91 9.54 2.35
N LEU A 47 -11.33 8.34 2.27
CA LEU A 47 -11.99 7.08 2.61
C LEU A 47 -11.70 6.71 4.07
N SER A 48 -12.74 6.45 4.85
CA SER A 48 -12.57 6.13 6.28
C SER A 48 -13.67 5.23 6.84
N GLY A 49 -13.43 4.72 8.05
CA GLY A 49 -14.46 4.10 8.88
C GLY A 49 -14.22 2.61 9.16
N ALA A 50 -15.06 2.06 10.04
CA ALA A 50 -14.94 0.71 10.58
C ALA A 50 -15.79 -0.35 9.87
N GLY A 51 -16.42 0.01 8.75
CA GLY A 51 -17.18 -0.91 7.90
C GLY A 51 -16.31 -1.88 7.07
N THR A 52 -16.93 -2.53 6.10
CA THR A 52 -16.27 -3.47 5.18
C THR A 52 -16.21 -2.91 3.77
N LEU A 53 -15.03 -2.87 3.17
CA LEU A 53 -14.81 -2.64 1.74
C LEU A 53 -14.27 -3.92 1.11
N SER A 54 -15.01 -4.50 0.18
CA SER A 54 -14.74 -5.83 -0.37
C SER A 54 -15.04 -5.92 -1.86
N GLY A 55 -14.78 -7.09 -2.45
CA GLY A 55 -15.00 -7.38 -3.86
C GLY A 55 -13.71 -7.32 -4.69
N ALA A 56 -13.80 -7.85 -5.91
CA ALA A 56 -12.65 -7.98 -6.82
C ALA A 56 -12.42 -6.74 -7.71
N GLY A 57 -13.30 -5.75 -7.63
CA GLY A 57 -13.15 -4.49 -8.34
C GLY A 57 -12.16 -3.54 -7.66
N LEU A 58 -11.68 -2.56 -8.41
CA LEU A 58 -10.58 -1.69 -8.00
C LEU A 58 -11.07 -0.44 -7.27
N VAL A 59 -10.38 -0.06 -6.20
CA VAL A 59 -10.55 1.25 -5.53
C VAL A 59 -9.38 2.14 -5.95
N ARG A 60 -9.66 3.13 -6.81
CA ARG A 60 -8.65 4.03 -7.37
C ARG A 60 -8.64 5.36 -6.63
N MET A 61 -7.51 5.67 -6.01
CA MET A 61 -7.22 6.96 -5.38
C MET A 61 -6.52 7.91 -6.36
N GLN A 62 -6.92 9.17 -6.38
CA GLN A 62 -6.33 10.22 -7.21
C GLN A 62 -6.27 11.56 -6.47
N ALA A 63 -5.46 12.49 -6.98
CA ALA A 63 -5.21 13.79 -6.36
C ALA A 63 -4.77 13.64 -4.89
N THR A 64 -5.01 14.66 -4.06
CA THR A 64 -4.72 14.60 -2.62
C THR A 64 -5.85 13.88 -1.89
N SER A 65 -5.62 12.63 -1.49
CA SER A 65 -6.64 11.78 -0.85
C SER A 65 -6.13 11.19 0.46
N THR A 66 -7.04 10.60 1.26
CA THR A 66 -6.69 9.91 2.51
C THR A 66 -7.37 8.56 2.58
N ILE A 67 -6.68 7.56 3.14
CA ILE A 67 -7.24 6.28 3.57
C ILE A 67 -7.02 6.14 5.08
N SER A 68 -8.09 5.95 5.82
CA SER A 68 -8.09 5.62 7.25
C SER A 68 -8.88 4.34 7.48
N ALA A 69 -8.21 3.21 7.31
CA ALA A 69 -8.81 1.89 7.30
C ALA A 69 -8.84 1.27 8.70
N SER A 70 -9.89 1.56 9.48
CA SER A 70 -10.11 0.97 10.80
C SER A 70 -11.05 -0.24 10.80
N GLY A 71 -11.61 -0.59 9.64
CA GLY A 71 -12.48 -1.75 9.40
C GLY A 71 -11.82 -2.82 8.55
N THR A 72 -12.61 -3.57 7.77
CA THR A 72 -12.10 -4.62 6.87
C THR A 72 -12.01 -4.10 5.43
N TYR A 73 -10.81 -3.88 4.92
CA TYR A 73 -10.59 -3.28 3.58
C TYR A 73 -9.83 -4.27 2.68
N ASN A 74 -10.56 -5.18 2.05
CA ASN A 74 -10.01 -6.32 1.29
C ASN A 74 -10.07 -6.14 -0.24
N ALA A 75 -10.72 -5.09 -0.73
CA ALA A 75 -10.73 -4.77 -2.15
C ALA A 75 -9.32 -4.38 -2.64
N PRO A 76 -8.96 -4.65 -3.91
CA PRO A 76 -7.77 -4.08 -4.54
C PRO A 76 -7.75 -2.55 -4.51
N PHE A 77 -6.57 -1.96 -4.25
CA PHE A 77 -6.34 -0.52 -4.29
C PHE A 77 -5.30 -0.14 -5.35
N GLU A 78 -5.51 1.05 -5.93
CA GLU A 78 -4.54 1.70 -6.80
C GLU A 78 -4.44 3.18 -6.45
N ILE A 79 -3.23 3.69 -6.25
CA ILE A 79 -2.97 5.13 -6.21
C ILE A 79 -2.51 5.53 -7.61
N ASN A 80 -3.40 6.15 -8.37
CA ASN A 80 -3.20 6.45 -9.78
C ASN A 80 -2.46 7.76 -10.00
N SER A 81 -2.68 8.77 -9.14
CA SER A 81 -2.01 10.08 -9.23
C SER A 81 -2.07 10.84 -7.91
N GLY A 82 -1.22 11.85 -7.76
CA GLY A 82 -1.20 12.70 -6.57
C GLY A 82 -0.66 11.98 -5.34
N THR A 83 -1.06 12.46 -4.16
CA THR A 83 -0.59 11.93 -2.88
C THR A 83 -1.76 11.37 -2.09
N THR A 84 -1.70 10.08 -1.76
CA THR A 84 -2.63 9.46 -0.81
C THR A 84 -1.94 9.30 0.54
N THR A 85 -2.57 9.83 1.59
CA THR A 85 -2.11 9.60 2.97
C THR A 85 -2.78 8.32 3.50
N GLY A 86 -2.00 7.31 3.90
CA GLY A 86 -2.51 6.02 4.35
C GLY A 86 -2.32 5.77 5.85
N SER A 87 -3.35 5.21 6.49
CA SER A 87 -3.30 4.71 7.87
C SER A 87 -4.27 3.54 8.08
N GLY A 88 -3.98 2.70 9.08
CA GLY A 88 -4.76 1.50 9.36
C GLY A 88 -4.31 0.27 8.56
N THR A 89 -5.22 -0.68 8.34
CA THR A 89 -4.91 -1.96 7.69
C THR A 89 -5.66 -2.13 6.36
N LEU A 90 -4.92 -2.38 5.28
CA LEU A 90 -5.46 -2.85 4.01
C LEU A 90 -5.17 -4.34 3.86
N GLY A 91 -6.23 -5.15 3.72
CA GLY A 91 -6.13 -6.59 3.45
C GLY A 91 -5.98 -6.91 1.96
N GLY A 92 -6.44 -6.02 1.08
CA GLY A 92 -6.34 -6.18 -0.37
C GLY A 92 -4.99 -5.72 -0.92
N PRO A 93 -4.64 -6.10 -2.16
CA PRO A 93 -3.40 -5.66 -2.81
C PRO A 93 -3.41 -4.14 -3.06
N LEU A 94 -2.23 -3.53 -3.07
CA LEU A 94 -2.04 -2.10 -3.34
C LEU A 94 -1.05 -1.90 -4.48
N THR A 95 -1.45 -1.11 -5.48
CA THR A 95 -0.59 -0.64 -6.57
C THR A 95 -0.37 0.87 -6.47
N ILE A 96 0.87 1.33 -6.63
CA ILE A 96 1.23 2.75 -6.72
C ILE A 96 1.76 3.01 -8.13
N LEU A 97 1.06 3.83 -8.92
CA LEU A 97 1.44 4.12 -10.30
C LEU A 97 2.53 5.19 -10.41
N SER A 98 3.06 5.36 -11.63
CA SER A 98 4.03 6.40 -11.95
C SER A 98 3.47 7.80 -11.63
N GLY A 99 4.25 8.62 -10.93
CA GLY A 99 3.84 9.97 -10.54
C GLY A 99 2.87 10.02 -9.34
N ALA A 100 2.54 8.87 -8.76
CA ALA A 100 1.73 8.78 -7.55
C ALA A 100 2.60 8.58 -6.29
N THR A 101 2.09 9.02 -5.15
CA THR A 101 2.75 8.90 -3.85
C THR A 101 1.81 8.32 -2.79
N LEU A 102 2.25 7.26 -2.10
CA LEU A 102 1.71 6.87 -0.79
C LEU A 102 2.53 7.57 0.30
N ASN A 103 1.87 8.27 1.22
CA ASN A 103 2.50 8.87 2.40
C ASN A 103 1.88 8.28 3.68
N THR A 104 2.69 7.68 4.57
CA THR A 104 2.20 7.13 5.85
C THR A 104 2.56 8.03 7.04
N SER A 105 2.58 9.36 6.85
CA SER A 105 3.19 10.32 7.78
C SER A 105 2.57 10.37 9.18
N ASN A 106 1.31 9.98 9.36
CA ASN A 106 0.56 10.33 10.57
C ASN A 106 0.26 9.15 11.50
N GLN A 107 0.28 7.91 11.02
CA GLN A 107 0.01 6.69 11.80
C GLN A 107 0.69 5.48 11.14
N SER A 108 0.76 4.35 11.85
CA SER A 108 1.17 3.08 11.25
C SER A 108 0.22 2.67 10.11
N PHE A 109 0.80 2.18 9.03
CA PHE A 109 0.07 1.62 7.91
C PHE A 109 0.49 0.16 7.71
N ILE A 110 -0.50 -0.72 7.66
CA ILE A 110 -0.30 -2.17 7.48
C ILE A 110 -0.96 -2.55 6.17
N LEU A 111 -0.21 -3.22 5.30
CA LEU A 111 -0.71 -3.79 4.06
C LEU A 111 -0.52 -5.31 4.11
N ASP A 112 -1.58 -6.05 4.39
CA ASP A 112 -1.55 -7.52 4.40
C ASP A 112 -1.64 -8.12 2.99
N GLY A 113 -2.11 -7.33 2.02
CA GLY A 113 -2.10 -7.69 0.60
C GLY A 113 -0.75 -7.45 -0.08
N ASP A 114 -0.63 -7.89 -1.33
CA ASP A 114 0.59 -7.69 -2.14
C ASP A 114 0.81 -6.20 -2.47
N LEU A 115 2.08 -5.80 -2.57
CA LEU A 115 2.48 -4.43 -2.88
C LEU A 115 3.12 -4.37 -4.26
N THR A 116 2.66 -3.45 -5.11
CA THR A 116 3.34 -3.09 -6.36
C THR A 116 3.58 -1.59 -6.40
N ILE A 117 4.82 -1.18 -6.67
CA ILE A 117 5.20 0.22 -6.91
C ILE A 117 5.81 0.26 -8.31
N ASN A 118 5.13 0.93 -9.23
CA ASN A 118 5.61 1.07 -10.60
C ASN A 118 6.77 2.07 -10.68
N ALA A 119 7.51 2.02 -11.78
CA ALA A 119 8.54 3.01 -12.07
C ALA A 119 7.95 4.43 -11.98
N GLY A 120 8.64 5.33 -11.28
CA GLY A 120 8.16 6.69 -10.99
C GLY A 120 7.12 6.80 -9.86
N GLY A 121 6.64 5.69 -9.30
CA GLY A 121 5.81 5.67 -8.10
C GLY A 121 6.65 5.78 -6.82
N THR A 122 6.07 6.35 -5.76
CA THR A 122 6.77 6.57 -4.48
C THR A 122 5.95 6.10 -3.28
N ALA A 123 6.59 5.37 -2.37
CA ALA A 123 6.13 5.22 -0.99
C ALA A 123 7.07 6.00 -0.07
N THR A 124 6.56 7.07 0.53
CA THR A 124 7.32 7.96 1.42
C THR A 124 6.78 7.95 2.84
N LYS A 125 7.66 8.29 3.78
CA LYS A 125 7.40 8.25 5.21
C LYS A 125 8.16 9.37 5.90
N THR A 126 7.51 10.07 6.81
CA THR A 126 8.18 11.08 7.64
C THR A 126 8.60 10.54 9.01
N SER A 127 7.72 9.78 9.70
CA SER A 127 7.93 9.46 11.13
C SER A 127 7.46 8.08 11.60
N ASN A 128 6.64 7.37 10.82
CA ASN A 128 5.94 6.15 11.24
C ASN A 128 6.32 4.91 10.40
N THR A 129 5.83 3.75 10.83
CA THR A 129 6.10 2.44 10.21
C THR A 129 5.11 2.13 9.09
N PHE A 130 5.62 1.61 7.97
CA PHE A 130 4.81 0.87 6.99
C PHE A 130 5.22 -0.60 7.04
N SER A 131 4.27 -1.45 7.41
CA SER A 131 4.40 -2.89 7.46
C SER A 131 3.76 -3.52 6.22
N ALA A 132 4.52 -4.31 5.47
CA ALA A 132 4.03 -5.10 4.35
C ALA A 132 3.97 -6.58 4.74
N GLY A 133 2.78 -7.16 4.71
CA GLY A 133 2.44 -8.55 5.02
C GLY A 133 2.03 -9.40 3.81
N GLY A 134 1.92 -8.79 2.62
CA GLY A 134 1.66 -9.49 1.36
C GLY A 134 2.71 -10.55 1.01
N ALA A 135 2.34 -11.53 0.19
CA ALA A 135 3.28 -12.55 -0.27
C ALA A 135 4.33 -11.98 -1.22
N ASN A 136 3.96 -10.96 -2.00
CA ASN A 136 4.81 -10.37 -3.02
C ASN A 136 4.91 -8.84 -2.86
N ILE A 137 6.13 -8.34 -3.00
CA ILE A 137 6.47 -6.93 -3.08
C ILE A 137 7.23 -6.73 -4.39
N VAL A 138 6.68 -5.92 -5.29
CA VAL A 138 7.32 -5.50 -6.53
C VAL A 138 7.63 -4.01 -6.41
N ASN A 139 8.90 -3.65 -6.26
CA ASN A 139 9.33 -2.27 -6.20
C ASN A 139 10.14 -1.90 -7.45
N ASN A 140 9.51 -1.20 -8.39
CA ASN A 140 10.18 -0.55 -9.53
C ASN A 140 10.32 0.97 -9.34
N GLY A 141 9.79 1.51 -8.23
CA GLY A 141 9.81 2.93 -7.90
C GLY A 141 10.77 3.24 -6.76
N THR A 142 10.32 4.11 -5.85
CA THR A 142 11.10 4.53 -4.67
C THR A 142 10.35 4.22 -3.37
N ILE A 143 11.02 3.58 -2.41
CA ILE A 143 10.58 3.47 -1.01
C ILE A 143 11.60 4.24 -0.15
N THR A 144 11.16 5.31 0.50
CA THR A 144 12.05 6.22 1.25
C THR A 144 11.46 6.65 2.60
N GLY A 145 12.32 7.16 3.49
CA GLY A 145 11.94 7.70 4.80
C GLY A 145 12.08 6.73 5.97
N GLY A 146 11.11 6.74 6.90
CA GLY A 146 11.05 5.89 8.09
C GLY A 146 10.97 4.37 7.85
N ALA A 147 10.79 3.57 8.92
CA ALA A 147 10.94 2.11 8.88
C ALA A 147 9.96 1.39 7.92
N PHE A 148 10.48 0.54 7.04
CA PHE A 148 9.76 -0.41 6.19
C PHE A 148 9.92 -1.83 6.74
N ASN A 149 8.80 -2.43 7.11
CA ASN A 149 8.80 -3.71 7.80
C ASN A 149 8.26 -4.81 6.90
N PHE A 150 9.02 -5.89 6.78
CA PHE A 150 8.58 -7.16 6.20
C PHE A 150 7.96 -7.98 7.33
N THR A 151 6.64 -8.22 7.27
CA THR A 151 5.86 -8.75 8.41
C THR A 151 5.13 -10.05 8.13
N ARG A 152 5.19 -10.57 6.91
CA ARG A 152 4.50 -11.82 6.56
C ARG A 152 5.12 -12.99 7.31
N SER A 153 4.29 -13.84 7.94
CA SER A 153 4.75 -15.14 8.42
C SER A 153 5.02 -16.08 7.23
N GLY A 154 6.23 -16.61 7.15
CA GLY A 154 6.70 -17.41 6.01
C GLY A 154 7.36 -16.58 4.91
N ILE A 155 7.34 -17.12 3.69
CA ILE A 155 8.02 -16.51 2.53
C ILE A 155 7.32 -15.23 2.09
N GLN A 156 8.12 -14.19 1.88
CA GLN A 156 7.75 -12.91 1.29
C GLN A 156 8.74 -12.55 0.17
N ASN A 157 8.27 -12.50 -1.07
CA ASN A 157 9.13 -12.22 -2.22
C ASN A 157 9.28 -10.72 -2.42
N LEU A 158 10.51 -10.25 -2.66
CA LEU A 158 10.83 -8.90 -3.10
C LEU A 158 11.46 -8.96 -4.48
N SER A 159 10.99 -8.11 -5.38
CA SER A 159 11.44 -7.99 -6.77
C SER A 159 11.40 -6.54 -7.25
N GLY A 160 11.92 -6.31 -8.45
CA GLY A 160 11.92 -5.02 -9.13
C GLY A 160 13.24 -4.26 -9.00
N SER A 161 13.45 -3.31 -9.91
CA SER A 161 14.70 -2.54 -10.04
C SER A 161 14.66 -1.20 -9.31
N GLY A 162 13.68 -1.00 -8.44
CA GLY A 162 13.47 0.23 -7.69
C GLY A 162 14.49 0.44 -6.58
N THR A 163 14.41 1.61 -5.95
CA THR A 163 15.29 1.99 -4.84
C THR A 163 14.56 1.88 -3.50
N LEU A 164 15.20 1.26 -2.51
CA LEU A 164 14.77 1.27 -1.12
C LEU A 164 15.80 2.02 -0.27
N THR A 165 15.49 3.24 0.17
CA THR A 165 16.34 4.06 1.07
C THR A 165 15.81 4.12 2.50
N ALA A 166 14.63 3.57 2.74
CA ALA A 166 14.03 3.45 4.07
C ALA A 166 14.84 2.51 4.98
N ALA A 167 14.77 2.72 6.31
CA ALA A 167 15.26 1.73 7.27
C ALA A 167 14.44 0.44 7.12
N ILE A 168 15.09 -0.71 6.97
CA ILE A 168 14.40 -1.99 6.72
C ILE A 168 14.42 -2.86 7.96
N THR A 169 13.27 -3.38 8.36
CA THR A 169 13.15 -4.41 9.41
C THR A 169 12.49 -5.66 8.82
N ILE A 170 13.08 -6.83 9.05
CA ILE A 170 12.42 -8.12 8.77
C ILE A 170 11.98 -8.68 10.12
N LEU A 171 10.66 -8.82 10.33
CA LEU A 171 10.12 -9.27 11.62
C LEU A 171 10.32 -10.77 11.80
N ALA A 172 10.33 -11.20 13.07
CA ALA A 172 10.41 -12.62 13.42
C ALA A 172 9.30 -13.43 12.75
N GLY A 173 9.70 -14.55 12.12
CA GLY A 173 8.80 -15.41 11.35
C GLY A 173 8.65 -15.02 9.88
N SER A 174 9.20 -13.88 9.44
CA SER A 174 9.25 -13.49 8.03
C SER A 174 10.53 -13.95 7.34
N ILE A 175 10.39 -14.40 6.09
CA ILE A 175 11.49 -14.86 5.23
C ILE A 175 11.44 -14.06 3.93
N THR A 176 12.21 -12.97 3.86
CA THR A 176 12.31 -12.15 2.64
C THR A 176 13.18 -12.83 1.60
N THR A 177 12.63 -13.11 0.42
CA THR A 177 13.35 -13.69 -0.73
C THR A 177 13.51 -12.65 -1.83
N LEU A 178 14.74 -12.37 -2.24
CA LEU A 178 15.01 -11.52 -3.40
C LEU A 178 14.88 -12.34 -4.68
N THR A 179 13.98 -11.96 -5.57
CA THR A 179 13.71 -12.67 -6.85
C THR A 179 14.23 -11.91 -8.08
N SER A 180 14.83 -10.73 -7.85
CA SER A 180 15.62 -9.97 -8.82
C SER A 180 16.71 -9.17 -8.07
N ASP A 181 17.59 -8.51 -8.80
CA ASP A 181 18.51 -7.52 -8.22
C ASP A 181 17.69 -6.37 -7.61
N VAL A 182 18.02 -5.99 -6.37
CA VAL A 182 17.34 -4.92 -5.62
C VAL A 182 18.39 -3.94 -5.11
N THR A 183 18.11 -2.64 -5.28
CA THR A 183 19.02 -1.57 -4.82
C THR A 183 18.58 -1.02 -3.46
N PHE A 184 19.48 -1.11 -2.47
CA PHE A 184 19.32 -0.49 -1.15
C PHE A 184 20.16 0.79 -1.07
N GLY A 185 19.53 1.94 -0.88
CA GLY A 185 20.19 3.25 -0.99
C GLY A 185 20.87 3.75 0.29
N ASN A 186 20.39 3.33 1.47
CA ASN A 186 21.07 3.51 2.74
C ASN A 186 21.26 2.10 3.31
N GLY A 187 22.48 1.72 3.71
CA GLY A 187 22.79 0.35 4.15
C GLY A 187 21.74 -0.30 5.06
N ILE A 188 21.61 -1.62 4.96
CA ILE A 188 20.54 -2.38 5.62
C ILE A 188 20.82 -2.53 7.13
N ALA A 189 19.90 -2.07 7.98
CA ALA A 189 19.89 -2.35 9.41
C ALA A 189 18.98 -3.53 9.73
N ALA A 190 19.41 -4.77 9.47
CA ALA A 190 18.62 -5.98 9.71
C ALA A 190 19.17 -6.81 10.88
N THR A 191 18.30 -7.31 11.75
CA THR A 191 18.61 -8.31 12.79
C THR A 191 18.71 -9.74 12.24
N SER A 192 18.13 -10.01 11.08
CA SER A 192 18.30 -11.24 10.30
C SER A 192 17.98 -11.00 8.84
N LEU A 193 18.89 -11.36 7.94
CA LEU A 193 18.71 -11.38 6.48
C LEU A 193 19.10 -12.76 5.98
N ALA A 194 18.17 -13.48 5.35
CA ALA A 194 18.45 -14.77 4.72
C ALA A 194 18.65 -14.56 3.21
N LEU A 195 19.84 -14.88 2.70
CA LEU A 195 20.16 -14.90 1.28
C LEU A 195 20.29 -16.37 0.87
N ASN A 196 19.49 -16.83 -0.09
CA ASN A 196 19.68 -18.15 -0.70
C ASN A 196 19.74 -18.05 -2.22
N THR A 197 20.40 -19.05 -2.81
CA THR A 197 20.99 -19.12 -4.16
C THR A 197 20.21 -18.39 -5.26
N GLY A 198 20.63 -17.15 -5.53
CA GLY A 198 20.11 -16.29 -6.61
C GLY A 198 20.10 -14.80 -6.28
N GLY A 199 19.99 -14.44 -4.99
CA GLY A 199 20.00 -13.04 -4.54
C GLY A 199 21.42 -12.53 -4.24
N ILE A 200 21.86 -11.48 -4.95
CA ILE A 200 23.07 -10.72 -4.61
C ILE A 200 22.64 -9.49 -3.79
N LEU A 201 23.17 -9.36 -2.57
CA LEU A 201 23.15 -8.09 -1.85
C LEU A 201 24.26 -7.22 -2.45
N LEU A 202 23.93 -6.10 -3.09
CA LEU A 202 24.89 -5.08 -3.48
C LEU A 202 24.83 -3.94 -2.45
N PRO A 203 25.79 -3.85 -1.50
CA PRO A 203 25.97 -2.63 -0.73
C PRO A 203 26.26 -1.47 -1.69
N SER A 204 25.78 -0.28 -1.35
CA SER A 204 26.05 0.92 -2.16
C SER A 204 27.57 1.09 -2.37
N GLY A 205 28.00 1.18 -3.64
CA GLY A 205 29.40 1.37 -4.01
C GLY A 205 30.19 0.12 -4.42
N ALA A 206 29.60 -1.09 -4.41
CA ALA A 206 30.27 -2.28 -4.92
C ALA A 206 30.04 -2.43 -6.44
N THR A 207 31.07 -2.20 -7.25
CA THR A 207 31.13 -2.66 -8.65
C THR A 207 31.61 -4.10 -8.71
N ARG A 208 31.11 -4.86 -9.70
CA ARG A 208 31.43 -6.27 -9.94
C ARG A 208 32.93 -6.55 -10.04
#